data_AF-A0A7S8MXN5-F1
#
_entry.id   AF-A0A7S8MXN5-F1
#
_cell.length_a   1.000
_cell.length_b   1.000
_cell.length_c   1.000
_cell.angle_alpha   90.00
_cell.angle_beta   90.00
_cell.angle_gamma   90.00
#
_symmetry.space_group_name_H-M   'P 1'
#
loop_
_entity.id
_entity.type
_entity.pdbx_description
1 polymer ?
#
loop_
_entity_poly.entity_id
_entity_poly.type
_entity_poly.pdbx_seq_one_letter_code
_entity_poly.pdbx_strand_id
1 'polypeptide(L)'
;MTRENSAPTRRASLELLRAEAADELSVLVEERLRAGEDPWEFMDDLPTVDELVVLMLRAENVLTTGLPSTGIRHYRLLRQIALDYPPLTRAVWRLLGSARHRTWDSLLPDVPWRLLWWPQVRHRSG
;
A
#
# COMPACT_ATOMS: atom_id res chain seq x y z
N MET A 1 32.14 5.81 -2.19
CA MET A 1 30.98 4.90 -2.12
C MET A 1 29.85 5.61 -1.39
N THR A 2 29.23 6.58 -2.07
CA THR A 2 28.09 7.35 -1.57
C THR A 2 26.88 6.43 -1.58
N ARG A 3 26.34 6.09 -0.41
CA ARG A 3 25.03 5.43 -0.33
C ARG A 3 24.02 6.45 -0.82
N GLU A 4 23.61 6.29 -2.06
CA GLU A 4 22.53 7.07 -2.66
C GLU A 4 21.30 6.78 -1.82
N ASN A 5 20.99 7.76 -1.00
CA ASN A 5 19.83 7.80 -0.15
C ASN A 5 18.64 7.97 -1.07
N SER A 6 18.23 6.89 -1.76
CA SER A 6 16.96 6.78 -2.47
C SER A 6 15.83 6.72 -1.45
N ALA A 7 15.80 7.72 -0.55
CA ALA A 7 14.70 7.98 0.33
C ALA A 7 13.49 8.37 -0.54
N PRO A 8 12.26 8.01 -0.13
CA PRO A 8 11.07 8.39 -0.88
C PRO A 8 11.09 9.90 -1.16
N THR A 9 10.95 10.21 -2.46
CA THR A 9 11.05 11.54 -3.05
C THR A 9 10.06 12.48 -2.36
N ARG A 10 10.57 13.47 -1.62
CA ARG A 10 9.83 14.54 -0.91
C ARG A 10 8.91 14.02 0.22
N ARG A 11 9.30 14.25 1.48
CA ARG A 11 8.49 13.95 2.67
C ARG A 11 7.24 14.84 2.69
N ALA A 12 6.13 14.37 2.12
CA ALA A 12 4.81 14.95 2.35
C ALA A 12 4.50 14.94 3.86
N SER A 13 3.65 15.86 4.32
CA SER A 13 3.22 15.82 5.72
C SER A 13 2.42 14.53 5.96
N LEU A 14 2.55 13.96 7.16
CA LEU A 14 1.77 12.77 7.51
C LEU A 14 0.26 13.03 7.48
N GLU A 15 -0.16 14.25 7.80
CA GLU A 15 -1.57 14.66 7.70
C GLU A 15 -2.07 14.61 6.26
N LEU A 16 -1.29 15.09 5.29
CA LEU A 16 -1.63 15.01 3.88
C LEU A 16 -1.72 13.55 3.42
N LEU A 17 -0.72 12.73 3.77
CA LEU A 17 -0.73 11.30 3.43
C LEU A 17 -1.95 10.57 4.01
N ARG A 18 -2.37 10.91 5.22
CA ARG A 18 -3.57 10.35 5.85
C ARG A 18 -4.86 10.80 5.17
N ALA A 19 -4.94 12.06 4.77
CA ALA A 19 -6.09 12.57 4.04
C ALA A 19 -6.21 11.84 2.69
N GLU A 20 -5.11 11.74 1.94
CA GLU A 20 -5.09 10.99 0.67
C GLU A 20 -5.48 9.51 0.89
N ALA A 21 -4.90 8.83 1.87
CA ALA A 21 -5.24 7.45 2.16
C ALA A 21 -6.72 7.26 2.59
N ALA A 22 -7.31 8.21 3.32
CA ALA A 22 -8.71 8.14 3.70
C ALA A 22 -9.65 8.28 2.49
N ASP A 23 -9.31 9.18 1.56
CA ASP A 23 -10.04 9.34 0.30
C ASP A 23 -9.93 8.07 -0.54
N GLU A 24 -8.73 7.50 -0.68
CA GLU A 24 -8.53 6.27 -1.45
C GLU A 24 -9.22 5.06 -0.83
N LEU A 25 -9.24 4.96 0.50
CA LEU A 25 -9.99 3.90 1.19
C LEU A 25 -11.50 4.01 0.91
N SER A 26 -12.04 5.23 0.87
CA SER A 26 -13.45 5.47 0.56
C SER A 26 -13.79 5.04 -0.87
N VAL A 27 -12.94 5.39 -1.83
CA VAL A 27 -13.09 4.94 -3.24
C VAL A 27 -13.07 3.41 -3.32
N LEU A 28 -12.15 2.75 -2.61
CA LEU A 28 -12.07 1.28 -2.60
C LEU A 28 -13.35 0.64 -2.06
N VAL A 29 -13.94 1.18 -0.99
CA VAL A 29 -15.22 0.71 -0.46
C VAL A 29 -16.33 0.88 -1.49
N GLU A 30 -16.45 2.06 -2.11
CA GLU A 30 -17.47 2.33 -3.13
C GLU A 30 -17.39 1.38 -4.33
N GLU A 31 -16.17 1.07 -4.79
CA GLU A 31 -15.98 0.15 -5.91
C GLU A 31 -16.38 -1.29 -5.56
N ARG A 32 -16.06 -1.77 -4.34
CA ARG A 32 -16.48 -3.11 -3.91
C ARG A 32 -17.99 -3.22 -3.75
N LEU A 33 -18.63 -2.17 -3.24
CA LEU A 33 -20.09 -2.07 -3.20
C LEU A 33 -20.69 -2.12 -4.62
N ARG A 34 -20.11 -1.37 -5.57
CA ARG A 34 -20.56 -1.37 -6.97
C ARG A 34 -20.33 -2.72 -7.66
N ALA A 35 -19.29 -3.46 -7.26
CA ALA A 35 -19.02 -4.83 -7.72
C ALA A 35 -20.00 -5.86 -7.14
N GLY A 36 -20.87 -5.47 -6.21
CA GLY A 36 -21.88 -6.34 -5.59
C GLY A 36 -21.33 -7.24 -4.48
N GLU A 37 -20.18 -6.88 -3.90
CA GLU A 37 -19.61 -7.60 -2.76
C GLU A 37 -20.39 -7.30 -1.46
N ASP A 38 -20.47 -8.28 -0.57
CA ASP A 38 -21.12 -8.11 0.74
C ASP A 38 -20.23 -7.25 1.66
N PRO A 39 -20.71 -6.08 2.13
CA PRO A 39 -19.97 -5.23 3.06
C PRO A 39 -19.51 -5.96 4.32
N TRP A 40 -20.32 -6.87 4.86
CA TRP A 40 -19.97 -7.56 6.09
C TRP A 40 -18.79 -8.53 5.90
N GLU A 41 -18.58 -9.02 4.69
CA GLU A 41 -17.45 -9.89 4.35
C GLU A 41 -16.16 -9.08 4.15
N PHE A 42 -16.17 -7.98 3.41
CA PHE A 42 -14.92 -7.28 3.06
C PHE A 42 -14.49 -6.17 4.02
N MET A 43 -15.39 -5.64 4.86
CA MET A 43 -15.06 -4.54 5.77
C MET A 43 -13.99 -4.93 6.80
N ASP A 44 -14.02 -6.18 7.28
CA ASP A 44 -13.03 -6.73 8.22
C ASP A 44 -11.64 -6.91 7.60
N ASP A 45 -11.58 -6.99 6.27
CA ASP A 45 -10.34 -7.12 5.53
C ASP A 45 -9.68 -5.76 5.25
N LEU A 46 -10.41 -4.65 5.34
CA LEU A 46 -9.88 -3.33 4.96
C LEU A 46 -8.64 -2.94 5.79
N PRO A 47 -7.61 -2.35 5.15
CA PRO A 47 -6.52 -1.74 5.90
C PRO A 47 -7.02 -0.51 6.66
N THR A 48 -6.43 -0.23 7.82
CA THR A 48 -6.58 1.08 8.44
C THR A 48 -5.93 2.16 7.58
N VAL A 49 -6.31 3.43 7.77
CA VAL A 49 -5.70 4.57 7.07
C VAL A 49 -4.17 4.56 7.19
N ASP A 50 -3.64 4.37 8.41
CA ASP A 50 -2.18 4.32 8.62
C ASP A 50 -1.51 3.12 7.93
N GLU A 51 -2.20 1.97 7.82
CA GLU A 51 -1.70 0.82 7.05
C GLU A 51 -1.73 1.10 5.55
N LEU A 52 -2.78 1.76 5.05
CA LEU A 52 -2.88 2.17 3.66
C LEU A 52 -1.81 3.21 3.28
N VAL A 53 -1.49 4.16 4.16
CA VAL A 53 -0.36 5.09 3.96
C VAL A 53 0.95 4.31 3.76
N VAL A 54 1.22 3.30 4.59
CA VAL A 54 2.43 2.48 4.45
C VAL A 54 2.45 1.71 3.12
N LEU A 55 1.31 1.16 2.71
CA LEU A 55 1.17 0.45 1.43
C LEU A 55 1.36 1.39 0.22
N MET A 56 0.84 2.61 0.28
CA MET A 56 1.01 3.62 -0.77
C MET A 56 2.48 4.07 -0.90
N LEU A 57 3.15 4.36 0.23
CA LEU A 57 4.58 4.70 0.24
C LEU A 57 5.45 3.55 -0.30
N ARG A 58 5.04 2.30 -0.05
CA ARG A 58 5.70 1.12 -0.62
C ARG A 58 5.51 1.05 -2.13
N ALA A 59 4.29 1.25 -2.63
CA ALA A 59 4.00 1.27 -4.07
C ALA A 59 4.79 2.38 -4.78
N GLU A 60 4.88 3.57 -4.19
CA GLU A 60 5.69 4.67 -4.72
C GLU A 60 7.19 4.32 -4.79
N ASN A 61 7.70 3.60 -3.79
CA ASN A 61 9.09 3.10 -3.84
C ASN A 61 9.32 2.12 -5.00
N VAL A 62 8.36 1.24 -5.28
CA VAL A 62 8.47 0.30 -6.40
C VAL A 62 8.39 1.03 -7.74
N LEU A 63 7.47 1.99 -7.89
CA LEU A 63 7.39 2.87 -9.06
C LEU A 63 8.70 3.63 -9.32
N THR A 64 9.29 4.17 -8.26
CA THR A 64 10.51 4.98 -8.34
C THR A 64 11.73 4.12 -8.65
N THR A 65 11.82 2.93 -8.04
CA THR A 65 13.00 2.07 -8.17
C THR A 65 12.88 1.03 -9.30
N GLY A 66 11.69 0.82 -9.85
CA GLY A 66 11.38 -0.22 -10.84
C GLY A 66 11.56 -1.65 -10.31
N LEU A 67 11.74 -1.81 -8.99
CA LEU A 67 12.17 -3.07 -8.39
C LEU A 67 11.21 -3.47 -7.26
N PRO A 68 10.70 -4.70 -7.27
CA PRO A 68 9.82 -5.19 -6.23
C PRO A 68 10.52 -5.18 -4.87
N SER A 69 9.77 -4.89 -3.81
CA SER A 69 10.28 -4.91 -2.44
C SER A 69 10.00 -6.27 -1.81
N THR A 70 10.83 -7.29 -2.10
CA THR A 70 10.68 -8.64 -1.53
C THR A 70 11.74 -8.95 -0.48
N GLY A 71 11.40 -9.87 0.44
CA GLY A 71 12.32 -10.38 1.48
C GLY A 71 12.99 -9.27 2.30
N ILE A 72 14.33 -9.26 2.31
CA ILE A 72 15.12 -8.30 3.09
C ILE A 72 14.89 -6.85 2.60
N ARG A 73 14.62 -6.65 1.31
CA ARG A 73 14.35 -5.30 0.75
C ARG A 73 13.03 -4.76 1.28
N HIS A 74 12.00 -5.60 1.33
CA HIS A 74 10.71 -5.27 1.95
C HIS A 74 10.89 -4.81 3.40
N TYR A 75 11.59 -5.62 4.20
CA TYR A 75 11.81 -5.34 5.60
C TYR A 75 12.57 -4.01 5.81
N ARG A 76 13.61 -3.74 5.01
CA ARG A 76 14.36 -2.48 5.09
C ARG A 76 13.50 -1.27 4.73
N LEU A 77 12.68 -1.38 3.70
CA LEU A 77 11.77 -0.31 3.28
C LEU A 77 10.75 0.00 4.38
N LEU A 78 10.07 -1.02 4.92
CA LEU A 78 9.11 -0.84 6.01
C LEU A 78 9.76 -0.23 7.26
N ARG A 79 10.97 -0.69 7.60
CA ARG A 79 11.75 -0.10 8.70
C ARG A 79 12.11 1.36 8.42
N GLN A 80 12.46 1.71 7.18
CA GLN A 80 12.75 3.09 6.81
C GLN A 80 11.51 3.98 6.95
N ILE A 81 10.34 3.51 6.50
CA ILE A 81 9.06 4.23 6.66
C ILE A 81 8.75 4.51 8.14
N ALA A 82 8.96 3.53 9.03
CA ALA A 82 8.75 3.74 10.47
C ALA A 82 9.69 4.80 11.07
N LEU A 83 10.91 4.93 10.54
CA LEU A 83 11.86 5.95 10.98
C LEU A 83 11.52 7.34 10.45
N ASP A 84 11.06 7.43 9.19
CA ASP A 84 10.67 8.69 8.57
C ASP A 84 9.33 9.22 9.11
N TYR A 85 8.42 8.31 9.51
CA TYR A 85 7.10 8.62 10.05
C TYR A 85 6.84 7.83 11.35
N PRO A 86 7.40 8.25 12.50
CA PRO A 86 7.26 7.52 13.77
C PRO A 86 5.82 7.16 14.17
N PRO A 87 4.77 7.99 13.91
CA PRO A 87 3.40 7.60 14.21
C PRO A 87 2.90 6.37 13.44
N LEU A 88 3.48 6.03 12.28
CA LEU A 88 3.13 4.83 11.50
C LEU A 88 3.76 3.54 12.02
N THR A 89 4.60 3.60 13.05
CA THR A 89 5.34 2.44 13.57
C THR A 89 4.42 1.26 13.86
N ARG A 90 3.25 1.50 14.49
CA ARG A 90 2.29 0.42 14.80
C ARG A 90 1.72 -0.24 13.53
N ALA A 91 1.39 0.54 12.50
CA ALA A 91 0.91 0.02 11.22
C ALA A 91 1.98 -0.82 10.53
N VAL A 92 3.24 -0.36 10.54
CA VAL A 92 4.39 -1.12 10.03
C VAL A 92 4.53 -2.46 10.73
N TRP A 93 4.46 -2.51 12.07
CA TRP A 93 4.54 -3.76 12.82
C TRP A 93 3.41 -4.74 12.49
N ARG A 94 2.19 -4.23 12.29
CA ARG A 94 1.05 -5.08 11.87
C ARG A 94 1.28 -5.65 10.48
N LEU A 95 1.80 -4.87 9.54
CA LEU A 95 2.12 -5.33 8.20
C LEU A 95 3.30 -6.34 8.18
N LEU A 96 4.27 -6.20 9.08
CA LEU A 96 5.36 -7.17 9.25
C LEU A 96 4.89 -8.49 9.89
N GLY A 97 3.90 -8.43 10.79
CA GLY A 97 3.49 -9.57 11.61
C GLY A 97 2.21 -10.29 11.18
N SER A 98 1.42 -9.72 10.25
CA SER A 98 0.07 -10.20 9.99
C SER A 98 -0.10 -10.95 8.68
N ALA A 99 -0.64 -12.18 8.77
CA ALA A 99 -1.13 -12.94 7.63
C ALA A 99 -2.33 -12.28 6.91
N ARG A 100 -3.09 -11.42 7.61
CA ARG A 100 -4.35 -10.82 7.14
C ARG A 100 -4.21 -9.91 5.93
N HIS A 101 -3.02 -9.32 5.71
CA HIS A 101 -2.75 -8.46 4.56
C HIS A 101 -2.03 -9.19 3.42
N ARG A 102 -1.80 -10.51 3.52
CA ARG A 102 -1.24 -11.28 2.41
C ARG A 102 -2.19 -11.30 1.20
N THR A 103 -3.49 -11.24 1.44
CA THR A 103 -4.52 -11.02 0.41
C THR A 103 -4.35 -9.66 -0.26
N TRP A 104 -4.13 -8.59 0.49
CA TRP A 104 -3.85 -7.25 -0.08
C TRP A 104 -2.50 -7.15 -0.78
N ASP A 105 -1.45 -7.81 -0.28
CA ASP A 105 -0.17 -7.96 -0.98
C ASP A 105 -0.33 -8.68 -2.33
N SER A 106 -1.28 -9.62 -2.41
CA SER A 106 -1.57 -10.39 -3.63
C SER A 106 -2.50 -9.65 -4.59
N LEU A 107 -3.41 -8.81 -4.06
CA LEU A 107 -4.38 -8.02 -4.82
C LEU A 107 -3.84 -6.65 -5.28
N LEU A 108 -2.76 -6.16 -4.66
CA LEU A 108 -2.06 -4.93 -5.01
C LEU A 108 -0.65 -5.24 -5.53
N PRO A 109 -0.50 -5.84 -6.73
CA PRO A 109 0.81 -6.05 -7.32
C PRO A 109 1.46 -4.70 -7.62
N ASP A 110 2.43 -4.27 -6.81
CA ASP A 110 3.54 -3.30 -7.06
C ASP A 110 3.31 -2.03 -7.92
N VAL A 111 2.06 -1.76 -8.29
CA VAL A 111 1.60 -0.76 -9.24
C VAL A 111 0.55 0.06 -8.47
N PRO A 112 0.59 1.39 -8.55
CA PRO A 112 -0.39 2.25 -7.92
C PRO A 112 -1.77 1.87 -8.47
N TRP A 113 -2.77 1.78 -7.61
CA TRP A 113 -4.14 1.38 -7.99
C TRP A 113 -4.73 2.29 -9.11
N ARG A 114 -4.17 3.49 -9.34
CA ARG A 114 -4.44 4.36 -10.53
C ARG A 114 -4.10 3.71 -11.88
N LEU A 115 -3.30 2.64 -11.93
CA LEU A 115 -2.81 2.03 -13.17
C LEU A 115 -3.22 0.55 -13.35
N LEU A 116 -3.81 -0.12 -12.35
CA LEU A 116 -4.17 -1.55 -12.43
C LEU A 116 -5.59 -1.83 -12.96
N TRP A 117 -6.44 -0.80 -13.14
CA TRP A 117 -7.87 -0.97 -13.43
C TRP A 117 -8.35 -0.30 -14.73
N TRP A 118 -7.51 -0.31 -15.79
CA TRP A 118 -8.00 -0.23 -17.17
C TRP A 118 -8.55 -1.60 -17.61
N PRO A 119 -9.61 -1.70 -18.44
CA PRO A 119 -10.31 -2.96 -18.81
C PRO A 119 -9.46 -4.13 -19.34
N GLN A 120 -8.18 -3.92 -19.66
CA GLN A 120 -7.33 -4.89 -20.36
C GLN A 120 -6.78 -6.04 -19.48
N VAL A 121 -6.93 -5.98 -18.14
CA VAL A 121 -6.37 -6.99 -17.21
C VAL A 121 -7.41 -8.05 -16.77
N ARG A 122 -8.64 -8.03 -17.31
CA ARG A 122 -9.63 -9.10 -17.07
C ARG A 122 -9.46 -10.33 -17.96
N HIS A 123 -8.57 -10.33 -18.94
CA HIS A 123 -8.46 -11.42 -19.91
C HIS A 123 -7.09 -12.12 -19.87
N ARG A 124 -6.87 -12.96 -18.86
CA ARG A 124 -6.03 -14.16 -18.99
C ARG A 124 -6.52 -15.25 -18.05
N SER A 125 -7.66 -15.80 -18.41
CA SER A 125 -8.06 -17.17 -18.07
C SER A 125 -8.89 -17.65 -19.25
N GLY A 126 -8.21 -18.33 -20.16
CA GLY A 126 -8.69 -18.93 -21.39
C GLY A 126 -7.56 -19.79 -21.92
#